data_AF-A0A3B8VGE8-F1
#
_entry.id   AF-A0A3B8VGE8-F1
#
_cell.length_a   1.000
_cell.length_b   1.000
_cell.length_c   1.000
_cell.angle_alpha   90.00
_cell.angle_beta   90.00
_cell.angle_gamma   90.00
#
_symmetry.space_group_name_H-M   'P 1'
#
loop_
_entity.id
_entity.type
_entity.pdbx_description
1 polymer ?
#
loop_
_entity_poly.entity_id
_entity_poly.type
_entity_poly.pdbx_seq_one_letter_code
_entity_poly.pdbx_strand_id
1 'polypeptide(L)'
;MRNEVEHEAQNQETDTHQTGTAFGLSSRDDWAQEHGIELRFIQPGKPNQNAFIERFNKSYREEVLDANLFNTLSEVRAATDEWVMDYNEFRPHESLGRVPPTMFMSRFFKQEISISDL
;
A
#
# COMPACT_ATOMS: atom_id res chain seq x y z
N MET A 1 -10.98 -34.35 26.06
CA MET A 1 -11.76 -33.50 25.14
C MET A 1 -11.12 -32.13 25.15
N ARG A 2 -10.30 -31.83 24.13
CA ARG A 2 -9.83 -30.48 23.85
C ARG A 2 -10.97 -29.73 23.18
N ASN A 3 -11.09 -28.44 23.49
CA ASN A 3 -11.65 -27.33 22.69
C ASN A 3 -11.66 -26.13 23.65
N GLU A 4 -11.29 -24.91 23.31
CA GLU A 4 -10.56 -24.28 22.22
C GLU A 4 -10.42 -22.84 22.75
N VAL A 5 -9.20 -22.35 22.91
CA VAL A 5 -8.95 -21.00 23.40
C VAL A 5 -9.24 -20.07 22.23
N GLU A 6 -10.23 -19.20 22.40
CA GLU A 6 -10.56 -18.13 21.46
C GLU A 6 -9.33 -17.23 21.31
N HIS A 7 -8.68 -17.30 20.15
CA HIS A 7 -7.61 -16.40 19.77
C HIS A 7 -8.21 -15.09 19.25
N GLU A 8 -8.08 -14.02 20.03
CA GLU A 8 -8.18 -12.64 19.56
C GLU A 8 -7.16 -12.41 18.45
N ALA A 9 -7.64 -12.33 17.21
CA ALA A 9 -6.85 -11.85 16.09
C ALA A 9 -6.72 -10.33 16.21
N GLN A 10 -5.64 -9.88 16.85
CA GLN A 10 -5.20 -8.50 16.79
C GLN A 10 -4.86 -8.17 15.32
N ASN A 11 -5.58 -7.21 14.73
CA ASN A 11 -5.28 -6.68 13.41
C ASN A 11 -3.92 -5.97 13.45
N GLN A 12 -2.87 -6.66 13.03
CA GLN A 12 -1.54 -6.09 12.84
C GLN A 12 -1.44 -5.55 11.42
N GLU A 13 -1.18 -4.25 11.30
CA GLU A 13 -0.96 -3.55 10.04
C GLU A 13 0.42 -3.95 9.49
N THR A 14 0.46 -4.67 8.37
CA THR A 14 1.70 -5.24 7.83
C THR A 14 2.17 -4.45 6.61
N ASP A 15 3.39 -3.91 6.64
CA ASP A 15 3.99 -3.21 5.50
C ASP A 15 5.09 -4.05 4.81
N THR A 16 4.88 -4.39 3.54
CA THR A 16 5.75 -5.25 2.73
C THR A 16 6.77 -4.45 1.92
N HIS A 17 8.07 -4.68 2.17
CA HIS A 17 9.14 -3.83 1.65
C HIS A 17 10.12 -4.54 0.69
N GLN A 18 10.52 -3.81 -0.37
CA GLN A 18 11.56 -4.21 -1.33
C GLN A 18 12.87 -3.48 -1.01
N THR A 19 13.93 -4.22 -0.68
CA THR A 19 15.24 -3.65 -0.32
C THR A 19 16.06 -3.32 -1.56
N GLY A 20 16.12 -2.04 -1.92
CA GLY A 20 17.14 -1.47 -2.79
C GLY A 20 18.31 -0.93 -1.97
N THR A 21 19.53 -1.21 -2.40
CA THR A 21 20.80 -0.95 -1.71
C THR A 21 20.94 0.44 -1.04
N ALA A 22 21.25 0.40 0.26
CA ALA A 22 22.01 1.37 1.07
C ALA A 22 21.49 2.82 1.23
N PHE A 23 20.40 3.03 1.99
CA PHE A 23 20.25 4.22 2.84
C PHE A 23 19.48 3.85 4.13
N GLY A 24 20.14 4.08 5.27
CA GLY A 24 19.64 4.08 6.67
C GLY A 24 18.37 3.29 7.01
N LEU A 25 18.50 1.98 7.24
CA LEU A 25 17.42 1.18 7.83
C LEU A 25 17.15 1.55 9.30
N SER A 26 18.18 1.95 10.05
CA SER A 26 18.06 2.14 11.52
C SER A 26 17.00 3.15 11.92
N SER A 27 16.99 4.36 11.34
CA SER A 27 16.03 5.40 11.74
C SER A 27 14.57 5.05 11.44
N ARG A 28 14.35 4.14 10.48
CA ARG A 28 13.01 3.72 10.06
C ARG A 28 12.55 2.49 10.84
N ASP A 29 13.47 1.57 11.11
CA ASP A 29 13.23 0.40 11.95
C ASP A 29 12.94 0.84 13.40
N ASP A 30 13.69 1.84 13.89
CA ASP A 30 13.48 2.47 15.19
C ASP A 30 12.09 3.13 15.25
N TRP A 31 11.72 3.92 14.23
CA TRP A 31 10.39 4.56 14.16
C TRP A 31 9.25 3.52 14.13
N ALA A 32 9.38 2.46 13.33
CA ALA A 32 8.38 1.40 13.26
C ALA A 32 8.24 0.68 14.60
N GLN A 33 9.36 0.39 15.27
CA GLN A 33 9.37 -0.22 16.59
C GLN A 33 8.70 0.69 17.64
N GLU A 34 9.00 1.99 17.64
CA GLU A 34 8.38 2.98 18.53
C GLU A 34 6.85 3.04 18.37
N HIS A 35 6.35 2.81 17.16
CA HIS A 35 4.91 2.86 16.84
C HIS A 35 4.24 1.47 16.85
N GLY A 36 4.98 0.42 17.22
CA GLY A 36 4.46 -0.95 17.25
C GLY A 36 4.10 -1.52 15.87
N ILE A 37 4.70 -1.00 14.80
CA ILE A 37 4.48 -1.42 13.41
C ILE A 37 5.43 -2.58 13.08
N GLU A 38 4.88 -3.70 12.62
CA GLU A 38 5.67 -4.86 12.20
C GLU A 38 6.18 -4.69 10.76
N LEU A 39 7.49 -4.58 10.59
CA LEU A 39 8.12 -4.54 9.27
C LEU A 39 8.25 -5.95 8.68
N ARG A 40 7.65 -6.16 7.49
CA ARG A 40 7.77 -7.43 6.75
C ARG A 40 8.57 -7.24 5.47
N PHE A 41 9.66 -8.00 5.35
CA PHE A 41 10.51 -7.96 4.16
C PHE A 41 10.09 -9.01 3.13
N ILE A 42 10.25 -8.67 1.86
CA ILE A 42 10.11 -9.62 0.76
C ILE A 42 11.21 -10.67 0.87
N GLN A 43 10.83 -11.94 0.73
CA GLN A 43 11.75 -13.05 0.78
C GLN A 43 12.58 -13.12 -0.51
N PRO A 44 13.91 -13.32 -0.42
CA PRO A 44 14.74 -13.58 -1.58
C PRO A 44 14.18 -14.74 -2.43
N GLY A 45 14.08 -14.53 -3.74
CA GLY A 45 13.54 -15.54 -4.66
C GLY A 45 12.02 -15.69 -4.67
N LYS A 46 11.26 -14.79 -4.03
CA LYS A 46 9.79 -14.75 -4.07
C LYS A 46 9.27 -13.50 -4.81
N PRO A 47 9.43 -13.42 -6.15
CA PRO A 47 9.04 -12.24 -6.93
C PRO A 47 7.54 -11.90 -6.80
N ASN A 48 6.69 -12.92 -6.58
CA ASN A 48 5.25 -12.73 -6.43
C ASN A 48 4.87 -11.88 -5.21
N GLN A 49 5.73 -11.75 -4.19
CA GLN A 49 5.45 -10.92 -3.01
C GLN A 49 5.48 -9.41 -3.33
N ASN A 50 6.13 -9.01 -4.44
CA ASN A 50 6.17 -7.62 -4.88
C ASN A 50 5.34 -7.34 -6.14
N ALA A 51 4.73 -8.37 -6.73
CA ALA A 51 4.12 -8.27 -8.05
C ALA A 51 3.02 -7.19 -8.14
N PHE A 52 2.30 -6.94 -7.05
CA PHE A 52 1.27 -5.89 -7.00
C PHE A 52 1.86 -4.50 -7.11
N ILE A 53 2.83 -4.15 -6.26
CA ILE A 53 3.44 -2.82 -6.26
C ILE A 53 4.30 -2.60 -7.52
N GLU A 54 4.93 -3.65 -8.04
CA GLU A 54 5.60 -3.62 -9.34
C GLU A 54 4.64 -3.25 -10.48
N ARG A 55 3.47 -3.90 -10.53
CA ARG A 55 2.45 -3.60 -11.54
C ARG A 55 1.92 -2.18 -11.37
N PHE A 56 1.62 -1.75 -10.14
CA PHE A 56 1.17 -0.40 -9.85
C PHE A 56 2.18 0.65 -10.34
N ASN A 57 3.44 0.52 -9.93
CA ASN A 57 4.52 1.45 -10.31
C ASN A 57 4.78 1.46 -11.81
N LYS A 58 4.64 0.30 -12.48
CA LYS A 58 4.74 0.21 -13.93
C LYS A 58 3.63 0.99 -14.61
N SER A 59 2.37 0.74 -14.25
CA SER A 59 1.22 1.46 -14.82
C SER A 59 1.32 2.97 -14.56
N TYR A 60 1.68 3.40 -13.36
CA TYR A 60 1.87 4.81 -13.05
C TYR A 60 2.94 5.47 -13.91
N ARG A 61 4.08 4.78 -14.11
CA ARG A 61 5.15 5.28 -14.98
C ARG A 61 4.67 5.41 -16.43
N GLU A 62 4.10 4.36 -16.99
CA GLU A 62 3.68 4.32 -18.40
C GLU A 62 2.54 5.29 -18.70
N GLU A 63 1.58 5.45 -17.79
CA GLU A 63 0.34 6.19 -18.04
C GLU A 63 0.39 7.65 -17.56
N VAL A 64 1.25 7.98 -16.59
CA VAL A 64 1.37 9.35 -16.06
C VAL A 64 2.71 9.96 -16.41
N LEU A 65 3.81 9.33 -15.99
CA LEU A 65 5.13 9.97 -16.08
C LEU A 65 5.70 9.99 -17.50
N ASP A 66 5.54 8.90 -18.25
CA ASP A 66 6.06 8.78 -19.62
C ASP A 66 5.10 9.39 -20.67
N ALA A 67 3.81 9.50 -20.32
CA ALA A 67 2.77 10.01 -21.23
C ALA A 67 2.65 11.54 -21.23
N ASN A 68 3.24 12.24 -20.25
CA ASN A 68 3.06 13.68 -20.05
C ASN A 68 4.39 14.42 -19.94
N LEU A 69 4.42 15.67 -20.40
CA LEU A 69 5.54 16.59 -20.17
C LEU A 69 5.14 17.61 -19.11
N PHE A 70 5.74 17.52 -17.93
CA PHE A 70 5.46 18.40 -16.81
C PHE A 70 6.49 19.53 -16.70
N ASN A 71 6.03 20.74 -16.42
CA ASN A 71 6.85 21.91 -16.16
C ASN A 71 6.97 22.21 -14.67
N THR A 72 6.00 21.73 -13.86
CA THR A 72 6.00 21.96 -12.42
C THR A 72 5.62 20.71 -11.63
N LEU A 73 6.07 20.65 -10.37
CA LEU A 73 5.65 19.59 -9.45
C LEU A 73 4.15 19.63 -9.16
N SER A 74 3.51 20.81 -9.26
CA SER A 74 2.07 20.94 -9.06
C SER A 74 1.28 20.20 -10.14
N GLU A 75 1.76 20.24 -11.38
CA GLU A 75 1.13 19.51 -12.50
C GLU A 75 1.27 18.01 -12.31
N VAL A 76 2.46 17.54 -11.88
CA VAL A 76 2.67 16.12 -11.56
C VAL A 76 1.68 15.69 -10.49
N ARG A 77 1.57 16.42 -9.37
CA ARG A 77 0.66 16.08 -8.27
C ARG A 77 -0.79 16.01 -8.72
N ALA A 78 -1.26 17.00 -9.48
CA ALA A 78 -2.63 16.98 -10.00
C ALA A 78 -2.90 15.76 -10.88
N ALA A 79 -1.98 15.42 -11.80
CA ALA A 79 -2.11 14.23 -12.64
C ALA A 79 -2.02 12.93 -11.82
N THR A 80 -1.18 12.89 -10.78
CA THR A 80 -1.11 11.77 -9.83
C THR A 80 -2.44 11.58 -9.12
N ASP A 81 -3.02 12.64 -8.57
CA ASP A 81 -4.26 12.57 -7.80
C ASP A 81 -5.42 12.06 -8.67
N GLU A 82 -5.54 12.57 -9.89
CA GLU A 82 -6.52 12.10 -10.87
C GLU A 82 -6.32 10.62 -11.22
N TRP A 83 -5.08 10.21 -11.49
CA TRP A 83 -4.77 8.83 -11.85
C TRP A 83 -4.99 7.85 -10.69
N VAL A 84 -4.65 8.24 -9.45
CA VAL A 84 -4.88 7.43 -8.24
C VAL A 84 -6.38 7.25 -7.99
N MET A 85 -7.18 8.30 -8.19
CA MET A 85 -8.63 8.21 -8.12
C MET A 85 -9.16 7.23 -9.18
N ASP A 86 -8.74 7.35 -10.45
CA ASP A 86 -9.13 6.40 -11.51
C ASP A 86 -8.77 4.95 -11.17
N TYR A 87 -7.53 4.73 -10.75
CA TYR A 87 -7.02 3.41 -10.42
C TYR A 87 -7.80 2.72 -9.30
N ASN A 88 -8.21 3.49 -8.28
CA ASN A 88 -8.88 2.98 -7.09
C ASN A 88 -10.41 2.91 -7.22
N GLU A 89 -11.03 3.83 -7.94
CA GLU A 89 -12.50 3.95 -8.00
C GLU A 89 -13.11 3.31 -9.24
N PHE A 90 -12.40 3.30 -10.38
CA PHE A 90 -13.00 2.93 -11.66
C PHE A 90 -12.30 1.77 -12.36
N ARG A 91 -10.98 1.61 -12.18
CA ARG A 91 -10.21 0.59 -12.90
C ARG A 91 -10.51 -0.84 -12.41
N PRO A 92 -10.98 -1.75 -13.28
CA PRO A 92 -11.19 -3.15 -12.91
C PRO A 92 -9.86 -3.91 -12.88
N HIS A 93 -9.60 -4.66 -11.79
CA HIS A 93 -8.39 -5.48 -11.66
C HIS A 93 -8.72 -6.97 -11.73
N GLU A 94 -7.98 -7.73 -12.55
CA GLU A 94 -8.22 -9.17 -12.71
C GLU A 94 -8.02 -9.97 -11.42
N SER A 95 -7.02 -9.60 -10.62
CA SER A 95 -6.76 -10.19 -9.30
C SER A 95 -7.89 -9.96 -8.30
N LEU A 96 -8.75 -8.99 -8.58
CA LEU A 96 -9.91 -8.59 -7.78
C LEU A 96 -11.22 -9.03 -8.44
N GLY A 97 -11.21 -9.97 -9.38
CA GLY A 97 -12.44 -10.42 -10.05
C GLY A 97 -13.07 -9.36 -10.96
N ARG A 98 -12.23 -8.47 -11.53
CA ARG A 98 -12.62 -7.38 -12.46
C ARG A 98 -13.49 -6.29 -11.83
N VAL A 99 -13.29 -5.98 -10.55
CA VAL A 99 -13.87 -4.78 -9.93
C VAL A 99 -12.76 -3.85 -9.39
N PRO A 100 -13.09 -2.58 -9.10
CA PRO A 100 -12.13 -1.62 -8.58
C PRO A 100 -11.68 -1.92 -7.14
N PRO A 101 -10.48 -1.45 -6.72
CA PRO A 101 -9.95 -1.69 -5.37
C PRO A 101 -10.86 -1.20 -4.25
N THR A 102 -11.53 -0.06 -4.44
CA THR A 102 -12.47 0.52 -3.46
C THR A 102 -13.60 -0.44 -3.08
N MET A 103 -14.08 -1.27 -4.01
CA MET A 103 -15.11 -2.27 -3.73
C MET A 103 -14.63 -3.37 -2.77
N PHE A 104 -13.32 -3.57 -2.63
CA PHE A 104 -12.73 -4.47 -1.63
C PHE A 104 -12.37 -3.75 -0.33
N MET A 105 -12.03 -2.45 -0.39
CA MET A 105 -11.62 -1.67 0.79
C MET A 105 -12.73 -1.39 1.80
N SER A 106 -14.01 -1.40 1.38
CA SER A 106 -15.17 -1.18 2.28
C SER A 106 -15.31 -2.23 3.40
N ARG A 107 -14.39 -3.19 3.50
CA ARG A 107 -14.39 -4.27 4.48
C ARG A 107 -13.35 -4.13 5.60
N PHE A 108 -12.40 -3.19 5.52
CA PHE A 108 -11.24 -3.14 6.45
C PHE A 108 -10.95 -1.80 7.13
N PHE A 109 -11.57 -0.67 6.72
CA PHE A 109 -11.41 0.62 7.42
C PHE A 109 -12.73 1.10 8.01
N LYS A 110 -13.12 0.56 9.18
CA LYS A 110 -13.97 1.32 10.10
C LYS A 110 -13.06 2.31 10.83
N GLN A 111 -13.26 3.58 10.53
CA GLN A 111 -12.50 4.71 11.08
C GLN A 111 -12.91 4.92 12.55
N GLU A 112 -12.05 4.51 13.49
CA GLU A 112 -12.07 5.00 14.88
C GLU A 112 -10.80 5.83 15.12
N ILE A 113 -10.77 7.06 14.60
CA ILE A 113 -9.94 8.12 15.18
C ILE A 113 -10.80 9.38 15.20
N SER A 114 -11.33 9.71 16.38
CA SER A 114 -12.04 10.95 16.66
C SER A 114 -11.05 12.11 16.70
N ILE A 115 -11.25 13.15 15.91
CA ILE A 115 -10.45 14.39 15.90
C ILE A 115 -10.85 15.28 17.11
N SER A 116 -11.13 14.68 18.26
CA SER A 116 -11.52 15.42 19.48
C SER A 116 -10.38 15.61 20.48
N ASP A 117 -9.19 15.05 20.22
CA ASP A 117 -8.06 15.05 21.18
C ASP A 117 -6.83 15.84 20.69
N LEU A 118 -7.02 16.85 19.83
CA LEU A 118 -6.02 17.90 19.56
C LEU A 118 -6.46 19.24 20.17
#